data_AF-A0A6J3LA70-F1
#
_entry.id   AF-A0A6J3LA70-F1
#
_cell.length_a   1.000
_cell.length_b   1.000
_cell.length_c   1.000
_cell.angle_alpha   90.00
_cell.angle_beta   90.00
_cell.angle_gamma   90.00
#
_symmetry.space_group_name_H-M   'P 1'
#
loop_
_entity.id
_entity.type
_entity.pdbx_description
1 polymer ?
#
loop_
_entity_poly.entity_id
_entity_poly.type
_entity_poly.pdbx_seq_one_letter_code
_entity_poly.pdbx_strand_id
1 'polypeptide(L)'
;MVLGLESGRVGLTIDSLWTFGPHFELLVAKVTAAANVLCGLLPNIGGAGVRVRRLYEEMIRSRVLYGAPVRAEDLMANRRSLLLLRRLHTTTAIRIVRGYRTISYVSMSVLAAFPPFELQALALRREYQHLRGLGSSGLTPPIAGQVASDVREEARMDTWERWRSDLFAEDAVRAHRSLRAVLPNWEVWKDRDGLPLTFRMTQVLTGHGAFGEYLLRIRR
;
A
#
# COMPACT_ATOMS: atom_id res chain seq x y z
N MET A 1 -27.58 22.13 -3.35
CA MET A 1 -28.65 21.14 -3.21
C MET A 1 -28.00 19.77 -3.17
N VAL A 2 -27.76 19.25 -1.97
CA VAL A 2 -27.10 17.97 -1.73
C VAL A 2 -28.15 16.89 -1.97
N LEU A 3 -28.15 16.26 -3.15
CA LEU A 3 -28.90 15.04 -3.36
C LEU A 3 -28.10 13.91 -2.71
N GLY A 4 -28.32 13.72 -1.41
CA GLY A 4 -27.92 12.53 -0.68
C GLY A 4 -28.76 11.35 -1.16
N LEU A 5 -28.30 10.67 -2.20
CA LEU A 5 -28.72 9.31 -2.47
C LEU A 5 -27.85 8.39 -1.61
N GLU A 6 -28.28 8.18 -0.37
CA GLU A 6 -27.92 6.97 0.39
C GLU A 6 -28.66 5.78 -0.23
N SER A 7 -28.29 5.39 -1.44
CA SER A 7 -28.75 4.14 -2.05
C SER A 7 -27.87 3.01 -1.54
N GLY A 8 -28.23 2.50 -0.36
CA GLY A 8 -27.68 1.29 0.20
C GLY A 8 -27.90 0.11 -0.75
N ARG A 9 -26.85 -0.28 -1.48
CA ARG A 9 -26.64 -1.66 -1.96
C ARG A 9 -25.19 -2.03 -2.27
N VAL A 10 -24.26 -1.09 -2.35
CA VAL A 10 -22.81 -1.32 -2.25
C VAL A 10 -22.25 -0.07 -1.59
N GLY A 11 -21.44 -0.16 -0.54
CA GLY A 11 -20.99 0.98 0.29
C GLY A 11 -20.06 2.00 -0.40
N LEU A 12 -20.52 2.61 -1.49
CA LEU A 12 -19.83 3.59 -2.32
C LEU A 12 -20.58 4.92 -2.20
N THR A 13 -19.89 5.96 -1.75
CA THR A 13 -20.43 7.33 -1.71
C THR A 13 -19.89 8.05 -2.93
N ILE A 14 -20.75 8.67 -3.72
CA ILE A 14 -20.36 9.43 -4.91
C ILE A 14 -20.82 10.86 -4.69
N ASP A 15 -19.94 11.83 -4.90
CA ASP A 15 -20.30 13.24 -4.83
C ASP A 15 -21.17 13.63 -6.05
N SER A 16 -21.90 14.74 -5.92
CA SER A 16 -22.64 15.42 -6.98
C SER A 16 -21.84 15.67 -8.27
N LEU A 17 -20.51 15.74 -8.18
CA LEU A 17 -19.59 15.85 -9.31
C LEU A 17 -19.12 14.51 -9.88
N TRP A 18 -19.76 13.39 -9.51
CA TRP A 18 -19.34 12.03 -9.84
C TRP A 18 -17.91 11.67 -9.37
N THR A 19 -17.38 12.41 -8.38
CA THR A 19 -16.06 12.14 -7.82
C THR A 19 -16.15 11.36 -6.51
N PHE A 20 -15.11 10.58 -6.22
CA PHE A 20 -15.01 9.78 -4.98
C PHE A 20 -14.30 10.51 -3.83
N GLY A 21 -14.11 11.83 -3.90
CA GLY A 21 -13.39 12.60 -2.87
C GLY A 21 -13.95 12.36 -1.44
N PRO A 22 -15.24 12.65 -1.18
CA PRO A 22 -15.86 12.39 0.12
C PRO A 22 -15.81 10.92 0.54
N HIS A 23 -15.85 9.99 -0.43
CA HIS A 23 -15.72 8.57 -0.15
C HIS A 23 -14.34 8.20 0.37
N PHE A 24 -13.26 8.75 -0.20
CA PHE A 24 -11.91 8.51 0.32
C PHE A 24 -11.73 9.05 1.72
N GLU A 25 -12.33 10.20 2.06
CA GLU A 25 -12.29 10.73 3.42
C GLU A 25 -12.98 9.80 4.42
N LEU A 26 -14.19 9.34 4.10
CA LEU A 26 -14.92 8.38 4.92
C LEU A 26 -14.19 7.03 5.03
N LEU A 27 -13.67 6.51 3.91
CA LEU A 27 -12.95 5.25 3.85
C LEU A 27 -11.68 5.30 4.71
N VAL A 28 -10.85 6.33 4.51
CA VAL A 28 -9.62 6.50 5.28
C VAL A 28 -9.93 6.64 6.76
N ALA A 29 -10.92 7.45 7.15
CA ALA A 29 -11.33 7.57 8.55
C ALA A 29 -11.72 6.23 9.17
N LYS A 30 -12.57 5.44 8.47
CA LYS A 30 -13.01 4.11 8.94
C LYS A 30 -11.85 3.12 9.05
N VAL A 31 -10.97 3.08 8.05
CA VAL A 31 -9.83 2.15 8.04
C VAL A 31 -8.81 2.55 9.09
N THR A 32 -8.52 3.85 9.26
CA THR A 32 -7.64 4.35 10.33
C THR A 32 -8.21 4.02 11.71
N ALA A 33 -9.51 4.18 11.94
CA ALA A 33 -10.13 3.80 13.21
C ALA A 33 -9.92 2.31 13.52
N ALA A 34 -10.17 1.43 12.54
CA ALA A 34 -9.91 0.00 12.71
C ALA A 34 -8.42 -0.33 12.89
N ALA A 35 -7.53 0.35 12.14
CA ALA A 35 -6.10 0.20 12.25
C ALA A 35 -5.59 0.54 13.66
N ASN A 36 -6.15 1.60 14.27
CA ASN A 36 -5.82 2.05 15.61
C ASN A 36 -6.29 1.06 16.69
N VAL A 37 -7.47 0.44 16.54
CA VAL A 37 -7.90 -0.61 17.47
C VAL A 37 -6.91 -1.78 17.49
N LEU A 38 -6.42 -2.17 16.31
CA LEU A 38 -5.47 -3.29 16.20
C LEU A 38 -4.03 -2.90 16.52
N CYS A 39 -3.68 -1.61 16.57
CA CYS A 39 -2.29 -1.22 16.77
C CYS A 39 -1.75 -1.61 18.16
N GLY A 40 -2.62 -1.77 19.15
CA GLY A 40 -2.26 -2.29 20.47
C GLY A 40 -1.68 -3.71 20.44
N LEU A 41 -2.09 -4.51 19.44
CA LEU A 41 -1.56 -5.86 19.23
C LEU A 41 -0.20 -5.87 18.53
N LEU A 42 0.31 -4.71 18.10
CA LEU A 42 1.49 -4.58 17.24
C LEU A 42 2.63 -3.78 17.88
N PRO A 43 3.04 -4.08 19.14
CA PRO A 43 4.09 -3.32 19.83
C PRO A 43 5.44 -3.42 19.09
N ASN A 44 6.24 -2.36 19.17
CA ASN A 44 7.53 -2.29 18.48
C ASN A 44 8.49 -3.39 18.99
N ILE A 45 8.58 -3.59 20.31
CA ILE A 45 9.44 -4.56 20.98
C ILE A 45 8.55 -5.62 21.66
N GLY A 46 8.89 -6.91 21.49
CA GLY A 46 8.08 -8.02 22.00
C GLY A 46 6.72 -8.15 21.30
N GLY A 47 5.93 -9.17 21.63
CA GLY A 47 4.52 -9.28 21.22
C GLY A 47 4.27 -9.87 19.83
N ALA A 48 4.12 -9.03 18.80
CA ALA A 48 3.63 -9.48 17.49
C ALA A 48 4.73 -10.04 16.59
N GLY A 49 4.58 -11.29 16.14
CA GLY A 49 5.42 -11.90 15.11
C GLY A 49 5.11 -11.39 13.70
N VAL A 50 5.88 -11.85 12.71
CA VAL A 50 5.71 -11.49 11.28
C VAL A 50 4.31 -11.84 10.76
N ARG A 51 3.77 -13.01 11.15
CA ARG A 51 2.45 -13.49 10.69
C ARG A 51 1.30 -12.54 11.10
N VAL A 52 1.32 -12.03 12.33
CA VAL A 52 0.29 -11.10 12.83
C VAL A 52 0.35 -9.76 12.08
N ARG A 53 1.56 -9.30 11.75
CA ARG A 53 1.78 -8.07 10.97
C ARG A 53 1.33 -8.21 9.52
N ARG A 54 1.59 -9.37 8.90
CA ARG A 54 1.04 -9.70 7.57
C ARG A 54 -0.49 -9.74 7.61
N LEU A 55 -1.10 -10.37 8.60
CA LEU A 55 -2.57 -10.38 8.72
C LEU A 55 -3.14 -8.95 8.86
N TYR A 56 -2.49 -8.09 9.64
CA TYR A 56 -2.86 -6.69 9.76
C TYR A 56 -2.76 -5.95 8.42
N GLU A 57 -1.66 -6.13 7.69
CA GLU A 57 -1.48 -5.57 6.35
C GLU A 57 -2.60 -6.02 5.41
N GLU A 58 -2.84 -7.33 5.33
CA GLU A 58 -3.86 -7.96 4.50
C GLU A 58 -5.26 -7.42 4.79
N MET A 59 -5.61 -7.26 6.06
CA MET A 59 -6.90 -6.69 6.46
C MET A 59 -7.04 -5.25 5.98
N ILE A 60 -6.01 -4.42 6.15
CA ILE A 60 -6.03 -3.02 5.71
C ILE A 60 -6.10 -2.96 4.18
N ARG A 61 -5.25 -3.73 3.49
CA ARG A 61 -5.18 -3.83 2.03
C ARG A 61 -6.54 -4.22 1.45
N SER A 62 -7.16 -5.28 1.99
CA SER A 62 -8.50 -5.73 1.60
C SER A 62 -9.56 -4.62 1.73
N ARG A 63 -9.57 -3.89 2.86
CA ARG A 63 -10.55 -2.81 3.07
C ARG A 63 -10.33 -1.61 2.16
N VAL A 64 -9.08 -1.20 1.95
CA VAL A 64 -8.74 -0.04 1.11
C VAL A 64 -8.99 -0.33 -0.37
N LEU A 65 -8.58 -1.53 -0.81
CA LEU A 65 -8.64 -1.93 -2.22
C LEU A 65 -9.97 -2.54 -2.63
N TYR A 66 -10.88 -2.76 -1.68
CA TYR A 66 -12.26 -3.06 -2.01
C TYR A 66 -12.79 -1.98 -2.96
N GLY A 67 -13.37 -2.37 -4.09
CA GLY A 67 -13.89 -1.45 -5.11
C GLY A 67 -12.84 -0.55 -5.78
N ALA A 68 -11.54 -0.81 -5.61
CA ALA A 68 -10.47 -0.03 -6.23
C ALA A 68 -10.57 0.06 -7.76
N PRO A 69 -10.92 -1.00 -8.52
CA PRO A 69 -11.00 -0.92 -9.99
C PRO A 69 -11.88 0.22 -10.51
N VAL A 70 -12.99 0.47 -9.82
CA VAL A 70 -13.98 1.49 -10.18
C VAL A 70 -13.46 2.90 -9.86
N ARG A 71 -12.66 3.06 -8.80
CA ARG A 71 -12.23 4.37 -8.27
C ARG A 71 -10.78 4.74 -8.58
N ALA A 72 -10.00 3.87 -9.20
CA ALA A 72 -8.55 4.05 -9.33
C ALA A 72 -8.16 5.28 -10.18
N GLU A 73 -8.92 5.60 -11.23
CA GLU A 73 -8.67 6.79 -12.05
C GLU A 73 -8.96 8.08 -11.28
N ASP A 74 -10.10 8.16 -10.60
CA ASP A 74 -10.44 9.32 -9.77
C ASP A 74 -9.48 9.51 -8.60
N LEU A 75 -8.95 8.41 -8.06
CA LEU A 75 -7.88 8.46 -7.05
C LEU A 75 -6.63 9.13 -7.61
N MET A 76 -6.24 8.83 -8.85
CA MET A 76 -5.07 9.41 -9.51
C MET A 76 -5.29 10.85 -9.94
N ALA A 77 -6.51 11.20 -10.35
CA ALA A 77 -6.86 12.57 -10.70
C ALA A 77 -6.92 13.50 -9.46
N ASN A 78 -7.26 12.96 -8.29
CA ASN A 78 -7.43 13.75 -7.08
C ASN A 78 -6.23 13.68 -6.13
N ARG A 79 -5.38 14.72 -6.17
CA ARG A 79 -4.20 14.86 -5.29
C ARG A 79 -4.53 14.77 -3.79
N ARG A 80 -5.69 15.30 -3.35
CA ARG A 80 -6.09 15.26 -1.93
C ARG A 80 -6.36 13.81 -1.51
N SER A 81 -7.12 13.06 -2.29
CA SER A 81 -7.43 11.65 -2.04
C SER A 81 -6.16 10.79 -2.03
N LEU A 82 -5.25 11.03 -2.98
CA LEU A 82 -3.97 10.34 -3.07
C LEU A 82 -3.11 10.60 -1.82
N LEU A 83 -3.03 11.86 -1.35
CA LEU A 83 -2.30 12.19 -0.11
C LEU A 83 -2.94 11.55 1.13
N LEU A 84 -4.27 11.44 1.19
CA LEU A 84 -4.96 10.75 2.29
C LEU A 84 -4.62 9.26 2.32
N LEU A 85 -4.60 8.58 1.17
CA LEU A 85 -4.19 7.18 1.10
C LEU A 85 -2.70 6.99 1.44
N ARG A 86 -1.80 7.88 1.00
CA ARG A 86 -0.38 7.82 1.39
C ARG A 86 -0.18 8.00 2.89
N ARG A 87 -0.97 8.86 3.54
CA ARG A 87 -0.97 9.01 5.00
C ARG A 87 -1.44 7.73 5.68
N LEU A 88 -2.52 7.11 5.19
CA LEU A 88 -3.00 5.82 5.71
C LEU A 88 -1.95 4.72 5.54
N HIS A 89 -1.37 4.61 4.34
CA HIS A 89 -0.27 3.68 4.04
C HIS A 89 0.88 3.86 5.03
N THR A 90 1.30 5.11 5.27
CA THR A 90 2.32 5.45 6.26
C THR A 90 1.98 4.95 7.66
N THR A 91 0.76 5.19 8.14
CA THR A 91 0.34 4.77 9.48
C THR A 91 0.27 3.26 9.67
N THR A 92 0.07 2.52 8.57
CA THR A 92 0.03 1.05 8.55
C THR A 92 1.45 0.48 8.41
N ALA A 93 2.22 0.96 7.44
CA ALA A 93 3.58 0.51 7.14
C ALA A 93 4.52 0.69 8.33
N ILE A 94 4.43 1.83 9.04
CA ILE A 94 5.25 2.06 10.24
C ILE A 94 5.06 0.97 11.30
N ARG A 95 3.83 0.45 11.43
CA ARG A 95 3.54 -0.65 12.36
C ARG A 95 4.18 -1.91 11.83
N ILE A 96 3.98 -2.26 10.56
CA ILE A 96 4.58 -3.46 9.95
C ILE A 96 6.10 -3.51 10.19
N VAL A 97 6.80 -2.39 9.97
CA VAL A 97 8.27 -2.32 10.13
C VAL A 97 8.74 -2.13 11.56
N ARG A 98 7.87 -1.92 12.55
CA ARG A 98 8.26 -1.61 13.95
C ARG A 98 9.09 -0.33 14.05
N GLY A 99 8.68 0.69 13.30
CA GLY A 99 9.45 1.93 13.11
C GLY A 99 9.18 3.02 14.16
N TYR A 100 10.08 4.01 14.23
CA TYR A 100 9.76 5.32 14.84
C TYR A 100 8.95 6.18 13.89
N ARG A 101 8.18 7.12 14.45
CA ARG A 101 7.28 8.03 13.71
C ARG A 101 7.98 8.89 12.66
N THR A 102 9.29 9.09 12.80
CA THR A 102 10.11 9.97 11.96
C THR A 102 10.74 9.29 10.75
N ILE A 103 10.55 7.97 10.59
CA ILE A 103 11.07 7.25 9.42
C ILE A 103 10.39 7.81 8.15
N SER A 104 11.17 7.95 7.08
CA SER A 104 10.65 8.44 5.81
C SER A 104 9.63 7.47 5.18
N TYR A 105 8.64 8.00 4.47
CA TYR A 105 7.61 7.22 3.78
C TYR A 105 8.21 6.07 2.96
N VAL A 106 9.20 6.41 2.13
CA VAL A 106 9.85 5.48 1.21
C VAL A 106 10.59 4.36 1.94
N SER A 107 11.28 4.68 3.03
CA SER A 107 11.91 3.66 3.87
C SER A 107 10.89 2.72 4.52
N MET A 108 9.75 3.24 4.97
CA MET A 108 8.71 2.39 5.58
C MET A 108 8.05 1.48 4.54
N SER A 109 7.68 2.01 3.38
CA SER A 109 7.05 1.22 2.31
C SER A 109 7.98 0.10 1.85
N VAL A 110 9.26 0.42 1.63
CA VAL A 110 10.25 -0.57 1.17
C VAL A 110 10.61 -1.55 2.27
N LEU A 111 10.77 -1.15 3.52
CA LEU A 111 11.06 -2.14 4.56
C LEU A 111 9.84 -3.06 4.82
N ALA A 112 8.62 -2.55 4.63
CA ALA A 112 7.40 -3.35 4.76
C ALA A 112 7.15 -4.31 3.59
N ALA A 113 7.87 -4.17 2.46
CA ALA A 113 7.50 -4.81 1.19
C ALA A 113 6.05 -4.55 0.79
N PHE A 114 5.60 -3.32 1.07
CA PHE A 114 4.22 -2.93 0.91
C PHE A 114 4.13 -1.81 -0.14
N PRO A 115 3.86 -2.13 -1.42
CA PRO A 115 3.72 -1.14 -2.47
C PRO A 115 2.66 -0.09 -2.11
N PRO A 116 2.78 1.17 -2.56
CA PRO A 116 1.75 2.19 -2.38
C PRO A 116 0.36 1.73 -2.86
N PHE A 117 -0.71 2.13 -2.15
CA PHE A 117 -2.07 1.69 -2.47
C PHE A 117 -2.53 2.14 -3.87
N GLU A 118 -2.04 3.29 -4.34
CA GLU A 118 -2.33 3.79 -5.68
C GLU A 118 -1.87 2.82 -6.78
N LEU A 119 -0.66 2.26 -6.65
CA LEU A 119 -0.13 1.34 -7.65
C LEU A 119 -0.93 0.03 -7.63
N GLN A 120 -1.26 -0.47 -6.43
CA GLN A 120 -2.11 -1.65 -6.28
C GLN A 120 -3.53 -1.42 -6.85
N ALA A 121 -4.11 -0.24 -6.67
CA ALA A 121 -5.42 0.10 -7.21
C ALA A 121 -5.43 0.13 -8.75
N LEU A 122 -4.37 0.66 -9.36
CA LEU A 122 -4.20 0.65 -10.82
C LEU A 122 -4.04 -0.77 -11.37
N ALA A 123 -3.32 -1.64 -10.66
CA ALA A 123 -3.17 -3.04 -11.02
C ALA A 123 -4.52 -3.77 -11.04
N LEU A 124 -5.30 -3.62 -9.97
CA LEU A 124 -6.65 -4.20 -9.86
C LEU A 124 -7.59 -3.66 -10.94
N ARG A 125 -7.47 -2.39 -11.32
CA ARG A 125 -8.24 -1.82 -12.43
C ARG A 125 -7.93 -2.53 -13.75
N ARG A 126 -6.66 -2.77 -14.05
CA ARG A 126 -6.26 -3.47 -15.28
C ARG A 126 -6.75 -4.90 -15.31
N GLU A 127 -6.59 -5.63 -14.20
CA GLU A 127 -7.15 -6.98 -14.05
C GLU A 127 -8.66 -6.95 -14.34
N TYR A 128 -9.39 -6.02 -13.72
CA TYR A 128 -10.84 -5.88 -13.93
C TYR A 128 -11.22 -5.58 -15.39
N GLN A 129 -10.51 -4.66 -16.05
CA GLN A 129 -10.77 -4.32 -17.46
C GLN A 129 -10.54 -5.52 -18.38
N HIS A 130 -9.46 -6.26 -18.15
CA HIS A 130 -9.14 -7.44 -18.94
C HIS A 130 -10.17 -8.55 -18.74
N LEU A 131 -10.55 -8.85 -17.50
CA LEU A 131 -11.59 -9.83 -17.18
C LEU A 131 -12.95 -9.49 -17.78
N ARG A 132 -13.32 -8.19 -17.77
CA ARG A 132 -14.56 -7.72 -18.41
C ARG A 132 -14.54 -7.94 -19.92
N GLY A 133 -13.39 -7.78 -20.56
CA GLY A 133 -13.17 -8.11 -21.97
C GLY A 133 -13.39 -9.59 -22.25
N LEU A 134 -12.80 -10.47 -21.45
CA LEU A 134 -12.92 -11.94 -21.58
C LEU A 134 -14.36 -12.46 -21.38
N GLY A 135 -15.11 -11.85 -20.46
CA GLY A 135 -16.53 -12.18 -20.25
C GLY A 135 -17.40 -11.93 -21.49
N SER A 136 -16.94 -11.07 -22.40
CA SER A 136 -17.59 -10.82 -23.69
C SER A 136 -17.15 -11.80 -24.78
N SER A 137 -16.09 -12.60 -24.53
CA SER A 137 -15.45 -13.48 -25.53
C SER A 137 -15.92 -14.93 -25.49
N GLY A 138 -16.89 -15.30 -24.64
CA GLY A 138 -17.50 -16.64 -24.63
C GLY A 138 -16.56 -17.80 -24.25
N LEU A 139 -15.47 -17.52 -23.53
CA LEU A 139 -14.49 -18.53 -23.10
C LEU A 139 -15.10 -19.53 -22.10
N THR A 140 -14.63 -20.78 -22.12
CA THR A 140 -15.04 -21.80 -21.15
C THR A 140 -14.47 -21.51 -19.75
N PRO A 141 -15.16 -21.91 -18.66
CA PRO A 141 -14.77 -21.54 -17.29
C PRO A 141 -13.34 -21.88 -16.87
N PRO A 142 -12.74 -23.04 -17.25
CA PRO A 142 -11.36 -23.37 -16.88
C PRO A 142 -10.33 -22.45 -17.56
N ILE A 143 -10.55 -22.11 -18.84
CA ILE A 143 -9.66 -21.25 -19.62
C ILE A 143 -9.76 -19.82 -19.11
N ALA A 144 -10.98 -19.33 -18.83
CA ALA A 144 -11.19 -18.02 -18.23
C ALA A 144 -10.51 -17.90 -16.86
N GLY A 145 -10.50 -18.97 -16.05
CA GLY A 145 -9.80 -19.01 -14.76
C GLY A 145 -8.29 -18.94 -14.87
N GLN A 146 -7.68 -19.66 -15.82
CA GLN A 146 -6.23 -19.60 -16.05
C GLN A 146 -5.81 -18.22 -16.55
N VAL A 147 -6.49 -17.68 -17.57
CA VAL A 147 -6.19 -16.34 -18.10
C VAL A 147 -6.35 -15.28 -17.01
N ALA A 148 -7.37 -15.40 -16.14
CA ALA A 148 -7.54 -14.50 -15.00
C ALA A 148 -6.35 -14.55 -14.02
N SER A 149 -5.82 -15.75 -13.76
CA SER A 149 -4.64 -15.92 -12.90
C SER A 149 -3.40 -15.31 -13.52
N ASP A 150 -3.17 -15.53 -14.81
CA ASP A 150 -2.00 -15.03 -15.54
C ASP A 150 -2.00 -13.49 -15.57
N VAL A 151 -3.16 -12.90 -15.85
CA VAL A 151 -3.36 -11.44 -15.86
C VAL A 151 -3.14 -10.83 -14.48
N ARG A 152 -3.61 -11.51 -13.42
CA ARG A 152 -3.38 -11.06 -12.04
C ARG A 152 -1.88 -11.05 -11.71
N GLU A 153 -1.17 -12.10 -12.10
CA GLU A 153 0.26 -12.20 -11.84
C GLU A 153 1.06 -11.17 -12.65
N GLU A 154 0.71 -10.96 -13.92
CA GLU A 154 1.29 -9.89 -14.75
C GLU A 154 1.06 -8.50 -14.14
N ALA A 155 -0.18 -8.19 -13.74
CA ALA A 155 -0.52 -6.92 -13.11
C ALA A 155 0.22 -6.73 -11.78
N ARG A 156 0.41 -7.81 -11.02
CA ARG A 156 1.24 -7.80 -9.81
C ARG A 156 2.68 -7.48 -10.17
N MET A 157 3.29 -8.17 -11.13
CA MET A 157 4.69 -7.95 -11.52
C MET A 157 4.93 -6.53 -12.02
N ASP A 158 4.06 -5.99 -12.88
CA ASP A 158 4.15 -4.62 -13.34
C ASP A 158 4.01 -3.60 -12.19
N THR A 159 3.22 -3.92 -11.15
CA THR A 159 3.17 -3.09 -9.92
C THR A 159 4.52 -3.05 -9.22
N TRP A 160 5.17 -4.20 -9.06
CA TRP A 160 6.49 -4.29 -8.43
C TRP A 160 7.55 -3.55 -9.25
N GLU A 161 7.56 -3.68 -10.57
CA GLU A 161 8.57 -3.01 -11.38
C GLU A 161 8.36 -1.50 -11.52
N ARG A 162 7.12 -1.03 -11.62
CA ARG A 162 6.83 0.40 -11.49
C ARG A 162 7.29 0.95 -10.15
N TRP A 163 6.96 0.23 -9.08
CA TRP A 163 7.38 0.65 -7.76
C TRP A 163 8.90 0.68 -7.64
N ARG A 164 9.60 -0.34 -8.15
CA ARG A 164 11.07 -0.37 -8.21
C ARG A 164 11.64 0.85 -8.93
N SER A 165 11.04 1.23 -10.06
CA SER A 165 11.43 2.42 -10.82
C SER A 165 11.25 3.70 -9.99
N ASP A 166 10.11 3.87 -9.32
CA ASP A 166 9.84 5.00 -8.42
C ASP A 166 10.88 5.07 -7.28
N LEU A 167 11.29 3.92 -6.75
CA LEU A 167 12.30 3.84 -5.70
C LEU A 167 13.70 4.23 -6.18
N PHE A 168 14.09 3.85 -7.40
CA PHE A 168 15.34 4.31 -8.00
C PHE A 168 15.33 5.83 -8.23
N ALA A 169 14.21 6.37 -8.72
CA ALA A 169 14.06 7.81 -8.90
C ALA A 169 14.16 8.57 -7.56
N GLU A 170 13.56 8.05 -6.49
CA GLU A 170 13.70 8.64 -5.16
C GLU A 170 15.14 8.55 -4.64
N ASP A 171 15.81 7.39 -4.73
CA ASP A 171 17.18 7.24 -4.20
C ASP A 171 18.19 8.18 -4.89
N ALA A 172 17.95 8.49 -6.17
CA ALA A 172 18.74 9.46 -6.93
C ALA A 172 18.56 10.91 -6.42
N VAL A 173 17.36 11.27 -5.95
CA VAL A 173 17.06 12.60 -5.38
C VAL A 173 17.52 12.69 -3.93
N ARG A 174 17.24 11.65 -3.15
CA ARG A 174 17.55 11.56 -1.74
C ARG A 174 17.97 10.14 -1.40
N ALA A 175 19.23 9.99 -1.02
CA ALA A 175 19.75 8.70 -0.58
C ALA A 175 19.00 8.17 0.66
N HIS A 176 18.55 6.92 0.58
CA HIS A 176 17.94 6.20 1.69
C HIS A 176 18.71 4.91 1.97
N ARG A 177 19.24 4.77 3.20
CA ARG A 177 19.95 3.55 3.63
C ARG A 177 19.13 2.28 3.40
N SER A 178 17.82 2.33 3.64
CA SER A 178 16.89 1.22 3.40
C SER A 178 16.83 0.81 1.92
N LEU A 179 16.87 1.78 1.00
CA LEU A 179 16.84 1.50 -0.44
C LEU A 179 18.16 0.88 -0.89
N ARG A 180 19.29 1.41 -0.44
CA ARG A 180 20.61 0.86 -0.72
C ARG A 180 20.81 -0.57 -0.20
N ALA A 181 20.08 -0.96 0.85
CA ALA A 181 20.08 -2.33 1.33
C ALA A 181 19.19 -3.27 0.49
N VAL A 182 18.03 -2.77 0.03
CA VAL A 182 17.00 -3.58 -0.64
C VAL A 182 17.21 -3.66 -2.16
N LEU A 183 17.42 -2.54 -2.85
CA LEU A 183 17.47 -2.49 -4.32
C LEU A 183 18.52 -3.43 -4.95
N PRO A 184 19.73 -3.62 -4.39
CA PRO A 184 20.69 -4.59 -4.92
C PRO A 184 20.24 -6.04 -4.78
N ASN A 185 19.34 -6.34 -3.84
CA ASN A 185 18.84 -7.68 -3.53
C ASN A 185 17.35 -7.81 -3.88
N TRP A 186 16.87 -7.02 -4.85
CA TRP A 186 15.43 -6.84 -5.11
C TRP A 186 14.67 -8.15 -5.28
N GLU A 187 15.15 -9.08 -6.12
CA GLU A 187 14.42 -10.33 -6.38
C GLU A 187 14.28 -11.19 -5.12
N VAL A 188 15.39 -11.43 -4.42
CA VAL A 188 15.39 -12.22 -3.17
C VAL A 188 14.51 -11.57 -2.10
N TRP A 189 14.51 -10.25 -2.04
CA TRP A 189 13.69 -9.48 -1.10
C TRP A 189 12.21 -9.50 -1.48
N LYS A 190 11.88 -9.36 -2.78
CA LYS A 190 10.51 -9.40 -3.34
C LYS A 190 9.88 -10.77 -3.13
N ASP A 191 10.60 -11.84 -3.45
CA ASP A 191 10.10 -13.23 -3.37
C ASP A 191 9.79 -13.67 -1.94
N ARG A 192 10.37 -12.98 -0.95
CA ARG A 192 10.11 -13.23 0.48
C ARG A 192 8.97 -12.36 1.04
N ASP A 193 8.36 -11.50 0.21
CA ASP A 193 7.52 -10.38 0.65
C ASP A 193 8.20 -9.59 1.78
N GLY A 194 9.47 -9.24 1.55
CA GLY A 194 10.28 -8.46 2.46
C GLY A 194 11.18 -9.24 3.43
N LEU A 195 11.71 -8.52 4.42
CA LEU A 195 12.60 -9.07 5.45
C LEU A 195 11.81 -9.39 6.73
N PRO A 196 12.19 -10.44 7.48
CA PRO A 196 11.71 -10.64 8.84
C PRO A 196 12.32 -9.56 9.76
N LEU A 197 11.67 -8.39 9.81
CA LEU A 197 12.19 -7.25 10.54
C LEU A 197 11.99 -7.37 12.05
N THR A 198 13.09 -7.25 12.78
CA THR A 198 13.09 -6.91 14.19
C THR A 198 13.11 -5.40 14.37
N PHE A 199 12.68 -4.90 15.54
CA PHE A 199 12.75 -3.48 15.88
C PHE A 199 14.15 -2.90 15.62
N ARG A 200 15.19 -3.59 16.11
CA ARG A 200 16.59 -3.16 16.01
C ARG A 200 17.07 -3.12 14.56
N MET A 201 16.72 -4.13 13.75
CA MET A 201 17.05 -4.13 12.32
C MET A 201 16.43 -2.93 11.59
N THR A 202 15.17 -2.60 11.86
CA THR A 202 14.55 -1.41 11.30
C THR A 202 15.30 -0.14 11.68
N GLN A 203 15.75 -0.01 12.93
CA GLN A 203 16.55 1.15 13.36
C GLN A 203 17.87 1.26 12.59
N VAL A 204 18.59 0.14 12.43
CA VAL A 204 19.83 0.07 11.65
C VAL A 204 19.58 0.51 10.19
N LEU A 205 18.55 -0.05 9.55
CA LEU A 205 18.26 0.19 8.13
C LEU A 205 17.70 1.59 7.85
N THR A 206 17.24 2.30 8.89
CA THR A 206 16.69 3.65 8.76
C THR A 206 17.55 4.73 9.40
N GLY A 207 18.70 4.39 9.99
CA GLY A 207 19.58 5.35 10.66
C GLY A 207 18.96 6.01 11.90
N HIS A 208 18.05 5.31 12.58
CA HIS A 208 17.32 5.80 13.76
C HIS A 208 17.82 5.15 15.06
N GLY A 209 17.35 5.64 16.21
CA GLY A 209 17.75 5.13 17.52
C GLY A 209 19.20 5.48 17.85
N ALA A 210 19.97 4.51 18.36
CA ALA A 210 21.37 4.71 18.78
C ALA A 210 22.33 5.11 17.64
N PHE A 211 21.90 4.99 16.37
CA PHE A 211 22.72 5.36 15.23
C PHE A 211 22.73 6.87 14.93
N GLY A 212 21.74 7.64 15.41
CA GLY A 212 21.74 9.11 15.39
C GLY A 212 21.82 9.79 14.01
N GLU A 213 21.99 9.05 12.92
CA GLU A 213 22.19 9.58 11.55
C GLU A 213 21.00 10.45 11.10
N TYR A 214 19.79 10.05 11.47
CA TYR A 214 18.61 10.88 11.25
C TYR A 214 18.69 12.24 11.95
N LEU A 215 19.25 12.32 13.17
CA LEU A 215 19.37 13.57 13.94
C LEU A 215 20.33 14.55 13.26
N LEU A 216 21.48 14.05 12.78
CA LEU A 216 22.42 14.84 11.98
C LEU A 216 21.74 15.42 10.73
N ARG A 217 20.88 14.64 10.07
CA ARG A 217 20.13 15.10 8.88
C ARG A 217 19.11 16.18 9.18
N ILE A 218 18.50 16.19 10.37
CA ILE A 218 17.55 17.23 10.79
C ILE A 218 18.19 18.35 11.61
N ARG A 219 19.53 18.40 11.66
CA ARG A 219 20.33 19.39 12.40
C ARG A 219 19.92 19.50 13.87
N ARG A 220 19.81 18.36 14.55
CA ARG A 220 19.57 18.27 15.99
C ARG A 220 20.63 17.42 16.67
#